data_AF-A0A926CV76-F1
#
_entry.id   AF-A0A926CV76-F1
#
_cell.length_a   1.000
_cell.length_b   1.000
_cell.length_c   1.000
_cell.angle_alpha   90.00
_cell.angle_beta   90.00
_cell.angle_gamma   90.00
#
_symmetry.space_group_name_H-M   'P 1'
#
loop_
_entity.id
_entity.type
_entity.pdbx_description
1 polymer ?
#
loop_
_entity_poly.entity_id
_entity_poly.type
_entity_poly.pdbx_seq_one_letter_code
_entity_poly.pdbx_strand_id
1 'polypeptide(L)'
;DKDQVQDPYSFRCIPQVHGASKDAITYCRTIVEREINGVTDNPNVFADEDMIVSGGNFHGQPLAITLDFLAIALSELASISERRVYRMLSGARGLPEFLTKNAGLHSGLMIPQYVAASIVSQNKQYCTPASVDSIASCNEQEDHVSMGANAATKCLRVAENVEKVLAIELLTAAQAFEFRRPVRSSETIENLFSAYREVVPFIEQDRYLHEDITKSIEFISRYGS
;
A
#
# COMPACT_ATOMS: atom_id res chain seq x y z
N ASP A 1 16.62 14.59 -28.30
CA ASP A 1 15.47 15.39 -27.85
C ASP A 1 14.39 14.51 -27.24
N LYS A 2 13.63 15.03 -26.28
CA LYS A 2 12.52 14.30 -25.65
C LYS A 2 11.25 14.57 -26.48
N ASP A 3 10.75 13.55 -27.18
CA ASP A 3 9.53 13.68 -28.00
C ASP A 3 8.26 14.01 -27.18
N GLN A 4 8.28 13.72 -25.88
CA GLN A 4 7.14 13.87 -24.99
C GLN A 4 7.25 15.16 -24.16
N VAL A 5 6.29 16.06 -24.35
CA VAL A 5 6.24 17.36 -23.65
C VAL A 5 6.10 17.20 -22.13
N GLN A 6 5.33 16.20 -21.68
CA GLN A 6 5.09 15.95 -20.25
C GLN A 6 4.99 14.46 -19.92
N ASP A 7 5.39 14.10 -18.71
CA ASP A 7 5.17 12.75 -18.17
C ASP A 7 3.76 12.58 -17.59
N PRO A 8 3.17 11.36 -17.68
CA PRO A 8 1.91 11.02 -17.02
C PRO A 8 1.95 11.31 -15.53
N TYR A 9 0.79 11.64 -14.95
CA TYR A 9 0.68 12.02 -13.54
C TYR A 9 1.15 10.92 -12.59
N SER A 10 1.01 9.65 -12.97
CA SER A 10 1.49 8.53 -12.16
C SER A 10 3.00 8.55 -11.90
N PHE A 11 3.77 9.24 -12.75
CA PHE A 11 5.20 9.50 -12.54
C PHE A 11 5.45 10.94 -12.07
N ARG A 12 4.82 11.92 -12.73
CA ARG A 12 5.09 13.34 -12.47
C ARG A 12 4.57 13.83 -11.12
N CYS A 13 3.48 13.23 -10.63
CA CYS A 13 2.83 13.60 -9.38
C CYS A 13 3.19 12.67 -8.21
N ILE A 14 4.26 11.88 -8.33
CA ILE A 14 4.77 11.05 -7.22
C ILE A 14 4.97 11.88 -5.95
N PRO A 15 5.64 13.06 -5.98
CA PRO A 15 5.85 13.84 -4.76
C PRO A 15 4.56 14.26 -4.07
N GLN A 16 3.54 14.65 -4.84
CA GLN A 16 2.26 15.13 -4.31
C GLN A 16 1.44 13.98 -3.71
N VAL A 17 1.33 12.85 -4.42
CA VAL A 17 0.52 11.72 -3.95
C VAL A 17 1.21 10.99 -2.81
N HIS A 18 2.51 10.70 -2.93
CA HIS A 18 3.25 10.04 -1.85
C HIS A 18 3.44 10.97 -0.64
N GLY A 19 3.59 12.28 -0.87
CA GLY A 19 3.64 13.29 0.20
C GLY A 19 2.37 13.30 1.04
N ALA A 20 1.19 13.33 0.41
CA ALA A 20 -0.09 13.27 1.10
C ALA A 20 -0.22 12.01 1.98
N SER A 21 0.14 10.83 1.45
CA SER A 21 0.15 9.59 2.22
C SER A 21 1.14 9.63 3.38
N LYS A 22 2.33 10.19 3.17
CA LYS A 22 3.36 10.32 4.22
C LYS A 22 2.89 11.22 5.37
N ASP A 23 2.25 12.35 5.05
CA ASP A 23 1.71 13.26 6.06
C ASP A 23 0.59 12.59 6.87
N ALA A 24 -0.30 11.86 6.19
CA ALA A 24 -1.35 11.08 6.83
C ALA A 24 -0.80 9.99 7.75
N ILE A 25 0.20 9.22 7.30
CA ILE A 25 0.89 8.21 8.13
C ILE A 25 1.51 8.85 9.37
N THR A 26 2.16 10.01 9.20
CA THR A 26 2.79 10.76 10.30
C THR A 26 1.74 11.18 11.32
N TYR A 27 0.61 11.73 10.87
CA TYR A 27 -0.51 12.07 11.76
C TYR A 27 -1.04 10.83 12.50
N CYS A 28 -1.32 9.74 11.77
CA CYS A 28 -1.88 8.52 12.35
C CYS A 28 -0.95 7.93 13.42
N ARG A 29 0.36 7.97 13.17
CA ARG A 29 1.38 7.56 14.14
C ARG A 29 1.24 8.31 15.46
N THR A 30 1.04 9.63 15.43
CA THR A 30 0.90 10.43 16.67
C THR A 30 -0.32 10.04 17.50
N ILE A 31 -1.42 9.62 16.86
CA ILE A 31 -2.62 9.17 17.56
C ILE A 31 -2.38 7.78 18.15
N VAL A 32 -1.81 6.85 17.39
CA VAL A 32 -1.48 5.51 17.88
C VAL A 32 -0.50 5.59 19.05
N GLU A 33 0.54 6.43 18.94
CA GLU A 33 1.52 6.66 20.02
C GLU A 33 0.87 7.28 21.27
N ARG A 34 -0.14 8.13 21.11
CA ARG A 34 -0.88 8.68 22.26
C ARG A 34 -1.72 7.61 22.94
N GLU A 35 -2.47 6.84 22.16
CA GLU A 35 -3.42 5.85 22.69
C GLU A 35 -2.70 4.66 23.34
N ILE A 36 -1.58 4.19 22.78
CA ILE A 36 -0.79 3.10 23.36
C ILE A 36 -0.12 3.48 24.70
N ASN A 37 0.12 4.77 24.91
CA ASN A 37 0.70 5.29 26.16
C ASN A 37 -0.39 5.86 27.10
N GLY A 38 -1.66 5.77 26.73
CA GLY A 38 -2.79 6.25 27.52
C GLY A 38 -3.30 5.21 28.51
N VAL A 39 -3.99 5.69 29.56
CA VAL A 39 -4.76 4.84 30.48
C VAL A 39 -6.15 4.65 29.90
N THR A 40 -6.41 3.49 29.29
CA THR A 40 -7.65 3.19 28.55
C THR A 40 -8.63 2.29 29.31
N ASP A 41 -8.31 1.89 30.53
CA ASP A 41 -9.22 1.12 31.38
C ASP A 41 -10.24 2.02 32.09
N ASN A 42 -11.10 1.39 32.89
CA ASN A 42 -12.10 2.06 33.70
C ASN A 42 -12.55 1.12 34.84
N PRO A 43 -12.73 1.62 36.09
CA PRO A 43 -12.53 2.99 36.56
C PRO A 43 -11.04 3.34 36.77
N ASN A 44 -10.72 4.62 36.70
CA ASN A 44 -9.38 5.12 36.96
C ASN A 44 -9.20 5.35 38.47
N VAL A 45 -8.03 4.94 38.99
CA VAL A 45 -7.67 5.08 40.41
C VAL A 45 -6.58 6.14 40.57
N PHE A 46 -6.87 7.19 41.33
CA PHE A 46 -5.96 8.27 41.69
C PHE A 46 -5.57 8.12 43.16
N ALA A 47 -4.57 7.28 43.42
CA ALA A 47 -4.20 6.86 44.77
C ALA A 47 -3.79 8.04 45.69
N ASP A 48 -3.06 9.02 45.15
CA ASP A 48 -2.59 10.19 45.91
C ASP A 48 -3.75 11.11 46.33
N GLU A 49 -4.88 11.03 45.62
CA GLU A 49 -6.09 11.82 45.87
C GLU A 49 -7.18 11.01 46.61
N ASP A 50 -6.91 9.74 46.97
CA ASP A 50 -7.88 8.77 47.51
C ASP A 50 -9.20 8.75 46.70
N MET A 51 -9.06 8.78 45.36
CA MET A 51 -10.18 9.01 44.45
C MET A 51 -10.28 7.90 43.39
N ILE A 52 -11.51 7.46 43.12
CA ILE A 52 -11.86 6.54 42.04
C ILE A 52 -12.84 7.25 41.10
N VAL A 53 -12.48 7.36 39.82
CA VAL A 53 -13.27 8.07 38.81
C VAL A 53 -13.74 7.10 37.73
N SER A 54 -15.06 7.08 37.49
CA SER A 54 -15.62 6.43 36.30
C SER A 54 -15.56 7.38 35.11
N GLY A 55 -14.95 6.94 34.01
CA GLY A 55 -14.78 7.68 32.77
C GLY A 55 -15.05 6.81 31.54
N GLY A 56 -14.64 7.32 30.37
CA GLY A 56 -14.88 6.70 29.06
C GLY A 56 -13.62 6.44 28.24
N ASN A 57 -12.46 6.34 28.89
CA ASN A 57 -11.15 6.24 28.20
C ASN A 57 -11.02 4.97 27.34
N PHE A 58 -11.84 3.95 27.57
CA PHE A 58 -11.91 2.74 26.75
C PHE A 58 -12.53 2.98 25.36
N HIS A 59 -13.17 4.13 25.11
CA HIS A 59 -13.87 4.38 23.87
C HIS A 59 -12.89 4.67 22.71
N GLY A 60 -12.64 3.66 21.87
CA GLY A 60 -11.65 3.69 20.78
C GLY A 60 -11.96 4.59 19.56
N GLN A 61 -12.76 5.64 19.69
CA GLN A 61 -13.09 6.56 18.58
C GLN A 61 -11.84 7.22 17.95
N PRO A 62 -10.82 7.65 18.74
CA PRO A 62 -9.61 8.23 18.18
C PRO A 62 -8.90 7.27 17.22
N LEU A 63 -8.78 5.99 17.60
CA LEU A 63 -8.19 4.96 16.74
C LEU A 63 -9.07 4.63 15.55
N ALA A 64 -10.39 4.52 15.72
CA ALA A 64 -11.31 4.14 14.66
C ALA A 64 -11.25 5.12 13.46
N ILE A 65 -11.40 6.42 13.73
CA ILE A 65 -11.32 7.47 12.70
C ILE A 65 -9.94 7.48 12.05
N THR A 66 -8.90 7.37 12.87
CA THR A 66 -7.51 7.42 12.40
C THR A 66 -7.17 6.26 11.48
N LEU A 67 -7.63 5.04 11.79
CA LEU A 67 -7.36 3.85 10.98
C LEU A 67 -8.18 3.85 9.68
N ASP A 68 -9.39 4.40 9.68
CA ASP A 68 -10.12 4.65 8.43
C ASP A 68 -9.40 5.68 7.54
N PHE A 69 -8.91 6.77 8.14
CA PHE A 69 -8.12 7.77 7.42
C PHE A 69 -6.81 7.18 6.86
N LEU A 70 -6.12 6.35 7.64
CA LEU A 70 -4.92 5.64 7.21
C LEU A 70 -5.20 4.70 6.03
N ALA A 71 -6.29 3.94 6.08
CA ALA A 71 -6.68 3.05 4.98
C ALA A 71 -6.87 3.82 3.67
N ILE A 72 -7.52 4.99 3.70
CA ILE A 72 -7.68 5.87 2.54
C ILE A 72 -6.31 6.32 2.02
N ALA A 73 -5.45 6.82 2.90
CA ALA A 73 -4.13 7.33 2.53
C ALA A 73 -3.21 6.26 1.93
N LEU A 74 -3.25 5.03 2.44
CA LEU A 74 -2.49 3.90 1.93
C LEU A 74 -3.01 3.42 0.58
N SER A 75 -4.34 3.38 0.40
CA SER A 75 -4.99 2.95 -0.85
C SER A 75 -4.49 3.74 -2.07
N GLU A 76 -4.22 5.04 -1.90
CA GLU A 76 -3.71 5.89 -2.99
C GLU A 76 -2.30 5.51 -3.45
N LEU A 77 -1.46 4.94 -2.58
CA LEU A 77 -0.13 4.42 -2.97
C LEU A 77 -0.26 3.23 -3.93
N ALA A 78 -1.19 2.31 -3.65
CA ALA A 78 -1.49 1.20 -4.57
C ALA A 78 -2.10 1.72 -5.88
N SER A 79 -3.03 2.68 -5.80
CA SER A 79 -3.69 3.26 -6.96
C SER A 79 -2.70 3.88 -7.96
N ILE A 80 -1.79 4.74 -7.47
CA ILE A 80 -0.78 5.37 -8.35
C ILE A 80 0.27 4.37 -8.84
N SER A 81 0.63 3.38 -8.01
CA SER A 81 1.55 2.29 -8.38
C SER A 81 1.02 1.45 -9.52
N GLU A 82 -0.25 1.02 -9.45
CA GLU A 82 -0.87 0.24 -10.52
C GLU A 82 -0.93 1.03 -11.84
N ARG A 83 -1.15 2.36 -11.78
CA ARG A 83 -1.06 3.20 -12.98
C ARG A 83 0.35 3.21 -13.57
N ARG A 84 1.42 3.14 -12.76
CA ARG A 84 2.80 2.99 -13.26
C ARG A 84 3.05 1.60 -13.86
N VAL A 85 2.52 0.54 -13.24
CA VAL A 85 2.52 -0.82 -13.83
C VAL A 85 1.93 -0.78 -15.23
N TYR A 86 0.71 -0.27 -15.39
CA TYR A 86 0.06 -0.17 -16.70
C TYR A 86 0.91 0.63 -17.71
N ARG A 87 1.48 1.77 -17.30
CA ARG A 87 2.30 2.61 -18.20
C ARG A 87 3.56 1.92 -18.71
N MET A 88 4.11 0.97 -17.96
CA MET A 88 5.27 0.17 -18.40
C MET A 88 4.84 -0.97 -19.33
N LEU A 89 3.64 -1.53 -19.15
CA LEU A 89 3.13 -2.65 -19.95
C LEU A 89 2.48 -2.23 -21.26
N SER A 90 2.10 -0.97 -21.42
CA SER A 90 1.28 -0.51 -22.54
C SER A 90 2.00 -0.48 -23.91
N GLY A 91 3.25 -0.94 -24.01
CA GLY A 91 4.07 -0.84 -25.22
C GLY A 91 4.49 0.60 -25.58
N ALA A 92 4.20 1.57 -24.71
CA ALA A 92 4.54 2.96 -24.96
C ALA A 92 6.02 3.24 -24.70
N ARG A 93 6.52 4.35 -25.25
CA ARG A 93 7.87 4.86 -25.01
C ARG A 93 8.98 3.88 -25.46
N GLY A 94 8.71 3.00 -26.43
CA GLY A 94 9.70 2.04 -26.95
C GLY A 94 9.95 0.84 -26.05
N LEU A 95 9.01 0.51 -25.16
CA LEU A 95 8.97 -0.79 -24.49
C LEU A 95 8.11 -1.76 -25.33
N PRO A 96 8.40 -3.07 -25.30
CA PRO A 96 7.50 -4.04 -25.90
C PRO A 96 6.18 -4.15 -25.09
N GLU A 97 5.08 -4.44 -25.78
CA GLU A 97 3.79 -4.69 -25.15
C GLU A 97 3.91 -5.84 -24.13
N PHE A 98 3.31 -5.63 -22.95
CA PHE A 98 3.32 -6.55 -21.81
C PHE A 98 4.73 -7.00 -21.34
N LEU A 99 5.78 -6.29 -21.78
CA LEU A 99 7.17 -6.57 -21.48
C LEU A 99 7.62 -8.00 -21.85
N THR A 100 7.20 -8.44 -23.04
CA THR A 100 7.63 -9.72 -23.63
C THR A 100 8.27 -9.52 -25.01
N LYS A 101 9.20 -10.40 -25.38
CA LYS A 101 9.86 -10.38 -26.71
C LYS A 101 8.89 -10.78 -27.84
N ASN A 102 7.91 -11.64 -27.56
CA ASN A 102 6.99 -12.21 -28.55
C ASN A 102 5.53 -11.98 -28.12
N ALA A 103 5.07 -10.72 -28.18
CA ALA A 103 3.69 -10.37 -27.88
C ALA A 103 2.72 -11.14 -28.81
N GLY A 104 1.61 -11.62 -28.25
CA GLY A 104 0.62 -12.45 -28.95
C GLY A 104 0.86 -13.96 -28.86
N LEU A 105 2.12 -14.39 -28.70
CA LEU A 105 2.45 -15.77 -28.30
C LEU A 105 2.58 -15.88 -26.77
N HIS A 106 3.18 -14.86 -26.16
CA HIS A 106 3.35 -14.76 -24.71
C HIS A 106 2.49 -13.63 -24.13
N SER A 107 1.92 -13.89 -22.96
CA SER A 107 1.16 -12.93 -22.17
C SER A 107 2.04 -12.00 -21.34
N GLY A 108 3.30 -12.39 -21.10
CA GLY A 108 4.26 -11.60 -20.34
C GLY A 108 3.70 -11.22 -18.96
N LEU A 109 3.72 -9.93 -18.65
CA LEU A 109 3.23 -9.39 -17.37
C LEU A 109 1.79 -8.87 -17.41
N MET A 110 0.99 -9.29 -18.41
CA MET A 110 -0.44 -8.93 -18.48
C MET A 110 -1.23 -9.38 -17.24
N ILE A 111 -1.07 -10.64 -16.80
CA ILE A 111 -1.84 -11.20 -15.68
C ILE A 111 -1.47 -10.56 -14.33
N PRO A 112 -0.19 -10.31 -13.99
CA PRO A 112 0.17 -9.50 -12.83
C PRO A 112 -0.52 -8.13 -12.78
N GLN A 113 -0.74 -7.47 -13.93
CA GLN A 113 -1.50 -6.22 -13.95
C GLN A 113 -2.97 -6.41 -13.60
N TYR A 114 -3.61 -7.51 -14.01
CA TYR A 114 -4.97 -7.84 -13.57
C TYR A 114 -5.04 -8.06 -12.06
N VAL A 115 -4.03 -8.71 -11.47
CA VAL A 115 -3.93 -8.87 -10.01
C VAL A 115 -3.84 -7.50 -9.34
N ALA A 116 -2.94 -6.62 -9.79
CA ALA A 116 -2.80 -5.27 -9.24
C ALA A 116 -4.10 -4.45 -9.37
N ALA A 117 -4.75 -4.48 -10.54
CA ALA A 117 -6.00 -3.77 -10.78
C ALA A 117 -7.15 -4.28 -9.89
N SER A 118 -7.25 -5.60 -9.70
CA SER A 118 -8.22 -6.23 -8.81
C SER A 118 -8.01 -5.79 -7.35
N ILE A 119 -6.76 -5.81 -6.89
CA ILE A 119 -6.39 -5.36 -5.53
C ILE A 119 -6.73 -3.89 -5.32
N VAL A 120 -6.38 -3.00 -6.26
CA VAL A 120 -6.71 -1.57 -6.17
C VAL A 120 -8.22 -1.36 -6.15
N SER A 121 -9.00 -2.13 -6.92
CA SER A 121 -10.46 -2.07 -6.87
C SER A 121 -11.01 -2.50 -5.51
N GLN A 122 -10.47 -3.58 -4.93
CA GLN A 122 -10.85 -4.07 -3.62
C GLN A 122 -10.56 -3.05 -2.50
N ASN A 123 -9.40 -2.38 -2.56
CA ASN A 123 -9.04 -1.34 -1.59
C ASN A 123 -10.08 -0.20 -1.54
N LYS A 124 -10.73 0.13 -2.66
CA LYS A 124 -11.80 1.15 -2.68
C LYS A 124 -12.97 0.76 -1.77
N GLN A 125 -13.33 -0.52 -1.72
CA GLN A 125 -14.39 -1.01 -0.82
C GLN A 125 -13.93 -0.98 0.64
N TYR A 126 -12.67 -1.34 0.90
CA TYR A 126 -12.07 -1.21 2.24
C TYR A 126 -11.83 0.25 2.67
N CYS A 127 -12.01 1.24 1.80
CA CYS A 127 -11.94 2.64 2.19
C CYS A 127 -13.26 3.19 2.76
N THR A 128 -14.36 2.43 2.72
CA THR A 128 -15.61 2.82 3.40
C THR A 128 -15.38 2.85 4.92
N PRO A 129 -15.58 3.99 5.61
CA PRO A 129 -15.26 4.11 7.03
C PRO A 129 -16.10 3.16 7.89
N ALA A 130 -15.47 2.45 8.83
CA ALA A 130 -16.19 1.69 9.86
C ALA A 130 -16.58 2.58 11.05
N SER A 131 -15.79 3.62 11.32
CA SER A 131 -15.95 4.55 12.44
C SER A 131 -17.20 5.44 12.40
N VAL A 132 -17.95 5.39 11.30
CA VAL A 132 -19.24 6.11 11.14
C VAL A 132 -20.45 5.22 11.47
N ASP A 133 -20.21 3.95 11.80
CA ASP A 133 -21.24 3.00 12.22
C ASP A 133 -21.22 2.82 13.74
N SER A 134 -22.39 2.57 14.32
CA SER A 134 -22.58 2.30 15.75
C SER A 134 -23.89 1.55 15.96
N ILE A 135 -23.87 0.53 16.81
CA ILE A 135 -25.05 -0.26 17.18
C ILE A 135 -25.03 -0.44 18.69
N ALA A 136 -26.13 -0.06 19.35
CA ALA A 136 -26.27 -0.15 20.79
C ALA A 136 -26.22 -1.61 21.28
N SER A 137 -25.52 -1.83 22.40
CA SER A 137 -25.44 -3.10 23.12
C SER A 137 -25.84 -2.94 24.58
N CYS A 138 -25.92 -4.06 25.29
CA CYS A 138 -26.15 -4.10 26.73
C CYS A 138 -27.39 -3.32 27.19
N ASN A 139 -28.50 -3.46 26.45
CA ASN A 139 -29.78 -2.77 26.75
C ASN A 139 -29.62 -1.23 26.81
N GLU A 140 -29.02 -0.65 25.76
CA GLU A 140 -28.75 0.80 25.61
C GLU A 140 -27.76 1.37 26.63
N GLN A 141 -27.08 0.52 27.42
CA GLN A 141 -26.02 0.98 28.33
C GLN A 141 -24.73 1.32 27.57
N GLU A 142 -24.47 0.61 26.47
CA GLU A 142 -23.41 0.87 25.50
C GLU A 142 -24.06 1.33 24.20
N ASP A 143 -24.61 2.55 24.20
CA ASP A 143 -25.43 3.10 23.12
C ASP A 143 -24.61 3.68 21.95
N HIS A 144 -23.31 3.92 22.16
CA HIS A 144 -22.39 4.39 21.14
C HIS A 144 -21.04 3.65 21.20
N VAL A 145 -20.60 3.11 20.06
CA VAL A 145 -19.33 2.38 19.92
C VAL A 145 -18.55 2.86 18.71
N SER A 146 -17.24 2.64 18.73
CA SER A 146 -16.33 3.20 17.72
C SER A 146 -16.13 2.35 16.47
N MET A 147 -16.45 1.06 16.53
CA MET A 147 -16.06 0.07 15.52
C MET A 147 -14.54 0.06 15.21
N GLY A 148 -13.70 0.44 16.18
CA GLY A 148 -12.25 0.59 15.99
C GLY A 148 -11.54 -0.68 15.53
N ALA A 149 -11.98 -1.86 15.99
CA ALA A 149 -11.43 -3.14 15.53
C ALA A 149 -11.74 -3.42 14.04
N ASN A 150 -12.92 -3.04 13.56
CA ASN A 150 -13.29 -3.16 12.15
C ASN A 150 -12.46 -2.21 11.28
N ALA A 151 -12.24 -0.97 11.75
CA ALA A 151 -11.33 -0.03 11.08
C ALA A 151 -9.89 -0.59 11.00
N ALA A 152 -9.39 -1.18 12.09
CA ALA A 152 -8.04 -1.77 12.16
C ALA A 152 -7.84 -2.94 11.18
N THR A 153 -8.74 -3.93 11.21
CA THR A 153 -8.64 -5.13 10.35
C THR A 153 -8.73 -4.79 8.87
N LYS A 154 -9.58 -3.83 8.52
CA LYS A 154 -9.71 -3.27 7.18
C LYS A 154 -8.46 -2.51 6.75
N CYS A 155 -7.90 -1.66 7.61
CA CYS A 155 -6.66 -0.94 7.34
C CYS A 155 -5.47 -1.90 7.13
N LEU A 156 -5.36 -2.95 7.95
CA LEU A 156 -4.33 -3.99 7.77
C LEU A 156 -4.44 -4.65 6.40
N ARG A 157 -5.64 -5.02 5.97
CA ARG A 157 -5.86 -5.61 4.64
C ARG A 157 -5.43 -4.66 3.51
N VAL A 158 -5.70 -3.36 3.65
CA VAL A 158 -5.25 -2.35 2.67
C VAL A 158 -3.72 -2.27 2.64
N ALA A 159 -3.04 -2.29 3.79
CA ALA A 159 -1.58 -2.27 3.86
C ALA A 159 -0.95 -3.49 3.16
N GLU A 160 -1.43 -4.71 3.45
CA GLU A 160 -1.00 -5.95 2.78
C GLU A 160 -1.21 -5.90 1.26
N ASN A 161 -2.32 -5.28 0.84
CA ASN A 161 -2.66 -5.10 -0.57
C ASN A 161 -1.72 -4.10 -1.25
N VAL A 162 -1.34 -3.01 -0.58
CA VAL A 162 -0.37 -2.03 -1.09
C VAL A 162 0.99 -2.70 -1.32
N GLU A 163 1.47 -3.50 -0.37
CA GLU A 163 2.73 -4.24 -0.51
C GLU A 163 2.74 -5.14 -1.75
N LYS A 164 1.65 -5.87 -1.99
CA LYS A 164 1.50 -6.72 -3.19
C LYS A 164 1.56 -5.92 -4.49
N VAL A 165 0.90 -4.75 -4.55
CA VAL A 165 0.91 -3.90 -5.74
C VAL A 165 2.30 -3.31 -5.98
N LEU A 166 3.00 -2.87 -4.93
CA LEU A 166 4.38 -2.39 -5.02
C LEU A 166 5.34 -3.51 -5.47
N ALA A 167 5.13 -4.75 -5.02
CA ALA A 167 5.90 -5.91 -5.47
C ALA A 167 5.71 -6.19 -6.96
N ILE A 168 4.47 -6.10 -7.46
CA ILE A 168 4.17 -6.20 -8.90
C ILE A 168 4.79 -5.04 -9.68
N GLU A 169 4.79 -3.83 -9.13
CA GLU A 169 5.48 -2.68 -9.72
C GLU A 169 6.99 -2.92 -9.82
N LEU A 170 7.64 -3.42 -8.77
CA LEU A 170 9.07 -3.73 -8.77
C LEU A 170 9.40 -4.80 -9.83
N LEU A 171 8.61 -5.88 -9.89
CA LEU A 171 8.75 -6.93 -10.91
C LEU A 171 8.66 -6.35 -12.33
N THR A 172 7.65 -5.51 -12.55
CA THR A 172 7.39 -4.87 -13.84
C THR A 172 8.50 -3.87 -14.20
N ALA A 173 8.94 -3.07 -13.24
CA ALA A 173 10.02 -2.11 -13.41
C ALA A 173 11.34 -2.82 -13.75
N ALA A 174 11.67 -3.92 -13.07
CA ALA A 174 12.87 -4.70 -13.34
C ALA A 174 12.85 -5.29 -14.75
N GLN A 175 11.70 -5.78 -15.20
CA GLN A 175 11.52 -6.29 -16.54
C GLN A 175 11.68 -5.18 -17.59
N ALA A 176 11.04 -4.02 -17.38
CA ALA A 176 11.17 -2.86 -18.26
C ALA A 176 12.59 -2.31 -18.31
N PHE A 177 13.30 -2.34 -17.17
CA PHE A 177 14.68 -1.89 -17.05
C PHE A 177 15.62 -2.68 -17.96
N GLU A 178 15.42 -4.00 -18.05
CA GLU A 178 16.25 -4.86 -18.91
C GLU A 178 16.01 -4.57 -20.40
N PHE A 179 14.78 -4.28 -20.81
CA PHE A 179 14.47 -3.87 -22.19
C PHE A 179 15.06 -2.50 -22.58
N ARG A 180 15.58 -1.73 -21.63
CA ARG A 180 16.26 -0.45 -21.89
C ARG A 180 17.77 -0.58 -22.08
N ARG A 181 18.35 -1.78 -21.88
CA ARG A 181 19.79 -1.97 -22.09
C ARG A 181 20.19 -1.64 -23.53
N PRO A 182 21.39 -1.05 -23.75
CA PRO A 182 22.50 -0.89 -22.79
C PRO A 182 22.44 0.40 -21.94
N VAL A 183 21.36 1.17 -21.97
CA VAL A 183 21.24 2.39 -21.15
C VAL A 183 21.33 2.04 -19.66
N ARG A 184 22.01 2.89 -18.90
CA ARG A 184 22.20 2.75 -17.45
C ARG A 184 21.51 3.86 -16.67
N SER A 185 21.08 3.52 -15.46
CA SER A 185 20.54 4.47 -14.47
C SER A 185 21.64 4.93 -13.51
N SER A 186 21.25 5.60 -12.42
CA SER A 186 22.16 5.88 -11.31
C SER A 186 22.63 4.60 -10.63
N GLU A 187 23.79 4.65 -9.99
CA GLU A 187 24.39 3.52 -9.28
C GLU A 187 23.45 2.89 -8.26
N THR A 188 22.71 3.70 -7.49
CA THR A 188 21.73 3.21 -6.50
C THR A 188 20.64 2.36 -7.14
N ILE A 189 20.13 2.77 -8.31
CA ILE A 189 19.07 2.06 -9.02
C ILE A 189 19.62 0.80 -9.69
N GLU A 190 20.82 0.87 -10.25
CA GLU A 190 21.52 -0.30 -10.81
C GLU A 190 21.74 -1.37 -9.73
N ASN A 191 22.26 -0.98 -8.55
CA ASN A 191 22.49 -1.90 -7.44
C ASN A 191 21.19 -2.56 -6.94
N LEU A 192 20.11 -1.78 -6.83
CA LEU A 192 18.78 -2.30 -6.49
C LEU A 192 18.31 -3.36 -7.49
N PHE A 193 18.36 -3.05 -8.79
CA PHE A 193 17.90 -4.00 -9.80
C PHE A 193 18.82 -5.21 -9.93
N SER A 194 20.12 -5.05 -9.74
CA SER A 194 21.07 -6.18 -9.67
C SER A 194 20.75 -7.10 -8.50
N ALA A 195 20.59 -6.57 -7.28
CA ALA A 195 20.21 -7.37 -6.11
C ALA A 195 18.85 -8.05 -6.28
N TYR A 196 17.87 -7.34 -6.85
CA TYR A 196 16.56 -7.93 -7.14
C TYR A 196 16.63 -9.07 -8.16
N ARG A 197 17.53 -8.98 -9.15
CA ARG A 197 17.71 -10.01 -10.20
C ARG A 197 18.33 -11.30 -9.69
N GLU A 198 19.03 -11.28 -8.56
CA GLU A 198 19.48 -12.49 -7.87
C GLU A 198 18.30 -13.28 -7.28
N VAL A 199 17.19 -12.59 -6.98
CA VAL A 199 15.98 -13.17 -6.38
C VAL A 199 14.95 -13.55 -7.44
N VAL A 200 14.69 -12.65 -8.40
CA VAL A 200 13.71 -12.84 -9.47
C VAL A 200 14.38 -12.66 -10.85
N PRO A 201 14.64 -13.76 -11.57
CA PRO A 201 15.31 -13.71 -12.86
C PRO A 201 14.41 -13.10 -13.95
N PHE A 202 15.04 -12.61 -15.02
CA PHE A 202 14.35 -12.08 -16.20
C PHE A 202 13.36 -13.11 -16.76
N ILE A 203 12.20 -12.63 -17.22
CA ILE A 203 11.14 -13.48 -17.77
C ILE A 203 11.28 -13.50 -19.29
N GLU A 204 11.85 -14.59 -19.82
CA GLU A 204 12.04 -14.77 -21.27
C GLU A 204 10.80 -15.28 -21.99
N GLN A 205 10.05 -16.17 -21.32
CA GLN A 205 8.85 -16.84 -21.80
C GLN A 205 7.84 -16.96 -20.66
N ASP A 206 6.57 -17.19 -21.01
CA ASP A 206 5.52 -17.33 -20.01
C ASP A 206 5.82 -18.46 -19.02
N ARG A 207 5.61 -18.17 -17.73
CA ARG A 207 5.73 -19.12 -16.62
C ARG A 207 4.77 -18.75 -15.50
N TYR A 208 4.68 -19.61 -14.49
CA TYR A 208 3.87 -19.33 -13.31
C TYR A 208 4.52 -18.22 -12.46
N LEU A 209 3.90 -17.04 -12.41
CA LEU A 209 4.47 -15.84 -11.78
C LEU A 209 4.13 -15.66 -10.30
N HIS A 210 3.38 -16.58 -9.70
CA HIS A 210 3.02 -16.46 -8.28
C HIS A 210 4.26 -16.45 -7.39
N GLU A 211 5.22 -17.36 -7.63
CA GLU A 211 6.47 -17.40 -6.86
C GLU A 211 7.30 -16.14 -7.05
N ASP A 212 7.33 -15.59 -8.27
CA ASP A 212 8.04 -14.34 -8.58
C ASP A 212 7.43 -13.16 -7.79
N ILE A 213 6.10 -13.09 -7.70
CA ILE A 213 5.39 -12.08 -6.90
C ILE A 213 5.67 -12.26 -5.40
N THR A 214 5.58 -13.48 -4.87
CA THR A 214 5.86 -13.77 -3.46
C THR A 214 7.29 -13.38 -3.09
N LYS A 215 8.28 -13.76 -3.90
CA LYS A 215 9.68 -13.36 -3.72
C LYS A 215 9.86 -11.84 -3.79
N SER A 216 9.09 -11.15 -4.62
CA SER A 216 9.12 -9.68 -4.72
C SER A 216 8.59 -9.00 -3.47
N ILE A 217 7.54 -9.56 -2.85
CA ILE A 217 7.01 -9.09 -1.55
C ILE A 217 8.07 -9.28 -0.46
N GLU A 218 8.70 -10.45 -0.40
CA GLU A 218 9.78 -10.73 0.55
C GLU A 218 11.00 -9.84 0.34
N PHE A 219 11.33 -9.51 -0.91
CA PHE A 219 12.43 -8.60 -1.21
C PHE A 219 12.14 -7.19 -0.68
N ILE A 220 10.94 -6.66 -0.91
CA ILE A 220 10.56 -5.32 -0.44
C ILE A 220 10.63 -5.22 1.09
N SER A 221 10.20 -6.25 1.82
CA SER A 221 10.22 -6.22 3.28
C SER A 221 11.64 -6.25 3.88
N ARG A 222 12.63 -6.80 3.14
CA ARG A 222 14.02 -6.96 3.59
C ARG A 222 15.00 -5.91 3.06
N TYR A 223 14.79 -5.38 1.86
CA TYR A 223 15.79 -4.54 1.19
C TYR A 223 15.95 -3.14 1.81
N GLY A 224 14.98 -2.69 2.61
CA GLY A 224 15.00 -1.40 3.30
C GLY A 224 14.89 -1.46 4.82
N SER A 225 14.86 -2.67 5.41
CA SER A 225 14.95 -2.89 6.85
C SER A 225 16.40 -3.04 7.31
#